data_AF-A0A542INX8-F1
#
_entry.id   AF-A0A542INX8-F1
#
_cell.length_a   1.000
_cell.length_b   1.000
_cell.length_c   1.000
_cell.angle_alpha   90.00
_cell.angle_beta   90.00
_cell.angle_gamma   90.00
#
_symmetry.space_group_name_H-M   'P 1'
#
loop_
_entity.id
_entity.type
_entity.pdbx_description
1 polymer ?
#
loop_
_entity_poly.entity_id
_entity_poly.type
_entity_poly.pdbx_seq_one_letter_code
_entity_poly.pdbx_strand_id
1 'polypeptide(L)'
;MASTEAGSGTPPQRHLPGHIAAALAGAGGATDSAGQPWAGRSLAGEHARIHNFDNDDGLADAGYLSAVAALQAGQGDEAAVVAALATARVFIPIVAQLAEEAQGQDGLHADKQADMALVTLKAADGRTAMPAFTSAEALSSWHPEARPVAVYAARAALSAVAEGAELLVLDPGSAVTFVVRRPALWALAQQQDWIPSYTDHALVREMQHAAAGFPAVRSLELLPGRGVAARTADGAILAGGGSGPELQVVLYLEDGLDAAAVQVLVAGLQAEWSRNVLFGERVDSIEIKLRRAVH
;
A
#
# COMPACT_ATOMS: atom_id res chain seq x y z
N MET A 1 -24.10 36.91 -8.40
CA MET A 1 -23.96 35.81 -7.43
C MET A 1 -24.81 34.66 -7.92
N ALA A 2 -24.19 33.64 -8.51
CA ALA A 2 -24.79 32.35 -8.76
C ALA A 2 -23.63 31.35 -8.72
N SER A 3 -23.61 30.55 -7.66
CA SER A 3 -22.55 29.61 -7.31
C SER A 3 -22.51 28.46 -8.31
N THR A 4 -21.33 28.14 -8.81
CA THR A 4 -21.07 26.97 -9.63
C THR A 4 -20.73 25.80 -8.70
N GLU A 5 -21.64 24.84 -8.55
CA GLU A 5 -21.35 23.58 -7.88
C GLU A 5 -20.44 22.73 -8.77
N ALA A 6 -19.22 22.49 -8.30
CA ALA A 6 -18.30 21.54 -8.89
C ALA A 6 -18.74 20.12 -8.52
N GLY A 7 -19.13 19.32 -9.53
CA GLY A 7 -19.44 17.91 -9.36
C GLY A 7 -18.22 17.13 -8.89
N SER A 8 -18.23 16.70 -7.63
CA SER A 8 -17.29 15.72 -7.07
C SER A 8 -17.59 14.34 -7.66
N GLY A 9 -16.90 13.99 -8.74
CA GLY A 9 -16.88 12.63 -9.26
C GLY A 9 -16.10 11.72 -8.31
N THR A 10 -16.80 11.03 -7.41
CA THR A 10 -16.24 9.94 -6.62
C THR A 10 -15.73 8.86 -7.58
N PRO A 11 -14.44 8.45 -7.52
CA PRO A 11 -13.96 7.35 -8.34
C PRO A 11 -14.76 6.08 -8.03
N PRO A 12 -14.98 5.19 -9.01
CA PRO A 12 -15.78 3.99 -8.81
C PRO A 12 -15.19 3.15 -7.67
N GLN A 13 -15.98 2.94 -6.61
CA GLN A 13 -15.60 2.07 -5.51
C GLN A 13 -15.35 0.66 -6.06
N ARG A 14 -14.08 0.23 -6.02
CA ARG A 14 -13.73 -1.16 -6.31
C ARG A 14 -14.29 -2.02 -5.19
N HIS A 15 -15.23 -2.88 -5.54
CA HIS A 15 -15.82 -3.81 -4.59
C HIS A 15 -14.96 -5.07 -4.52
N LEU A 16 -14.81 -5.60 -3.31
CA LEU A 16 -14.24 -6.93 -3.13
C LEU A 16 -15.09 -7.96 -3.90
N PRO A 17 -14.47 -8.99 -4.52
CA PRO A 17 -15.21 -10.11 -5.08
C PRO A 17 -16.24 -10.66 -4.08
N GLY A 18 -17.45 -11.00 -4.55
CA GLY A 18 -18.59 -11.29 -3.67
C GLY A 18 -18.37 -12.43 -2.66
N HIS A 19 -17.54 -13.42 -2.99
CA HIS A 19 -17.18 -14.49 -2.06
C HIS A 19 -16.32 -13.99 -0.88
N ILE A 20 -15.51 -12.95 -1.09
CA ILE A 20 -14.67 -12.32 -0.05
C ILE A 20 -15.52 -11.42 0.84
N ALA A 21 -16.41 -10.62 0.26
CA ALA A 21 -17.35 -9.79 1.02
C ALA A 21 -18.25 -10.64 1.94
N ALA A 22 -18.73 -11.79 1.46
CA ALA A 22 -19.51 -12.74 2.25
C ALA A 22 -18.70 -13.38 3.40
N ALA A 23 -17.42 -13.70 3.17
CA ALA A 23 -16.55 -14.24 4.20
C ALA A 23 -16.27 -13.23 5.33
N LEU A 24 -16.11 -11.95 4.99
CA LEU A 24 -15.92 -10.86 5.96
C LEU A 24 -17.21 -10.59 6.76
N ALA A 25 -18.38 -10.58 6.11
CA ALA A 25 -19.66 -10.36 6.77
C ALA A 25 -20.04 -11.48 7.78
N GLY A 26 -19.48 -12.69 7.62
CA GLY A 26 -19.66 -13.81 8.55
C GLY A 26 -18.67 -13.81 9.74
N ALA A 27 -17.71 -12.89 9.78
CA ALA A 27 -16.75 -12.81 10.89
C ALA A 27 -17.41 -12.22 12.14
N GLY A 28 -17.37 -12.93 13.27
CA GLY A 28 -17.80 -12.42 14.59
C GLY A 28 -19.25 -12.72 15.03
N GLY A 29 -20.01 -13.58 14.33
CA GLY A 29 -21.40 -13.97 14.65
C GLY A 29 -21.61 -14.83 15.92
N ALA A 30 -22.51 -15.84 15.90
CA ALA A 30 -22.65 -16.95 16.91
C ALA A 30 -22.12 -18.34 16.41
N THR A 31 -21.81 -18.43 15.11
CA THR A 31 -21.11 -19.57 14.46
C THR A 31 -20.06 -19.14 13.41
N ASP A 32 -19.04 -19.98 13.13
CA ASP A 32 -18.07 -19.77 12.05
C ASP A 32 -18.73 -19.78 10.64
N SER A 33 -17.95 -19.55 9.59
CA SER A 33 -18.43 -19.50 8.20
C SER A 33 -18.99 -20.84 7.68
N ALA A 34 -18.79 -21.94 8.41
CA ALA A 34 -19.39 -23.24 8.16
C ALA A 34 -20.61 -23.53 9.07
N GLY A 35 -21.10 -22.52 9.81
CA GLY A 35 -22.26 -22.63 10.70
C GLY A 35 -21.96 -23.35 12.02
N GLN A 36 -20.69 -23.50 12.40
CA GLN A 36 -20.33 -24.18 13.64
C GLN A 36 -20.23 -23.21 14.82
N PRO A 37 -20.83 -23.51 15.99
CA PRO A 37 -20.72 -22.67 17.18
C PRO A 37 -19.26 -22.52 17.68
N TRP A 38 -18.91 -21.34 18.21
CA TRP A 38 -17.62 -21.17 18.91
C TRP A 38 -17.65 -21.69 20.34
N ALA A 39 -18.84 -21.75 20.96
CA ALA A 39 -18.99 -22.26 22.32
C ALA A 39 -18.45 -23.69 22.44
N GLY A 40 -17.58 -23.92 23.44
CA GLY A 40 -17.00 -25.23 23.73
C GLY A 40 -15.77 -25.61 22.92
N ARG A 41 -15.25 -24.73 22.05
CA ARG A 41 -13.96 -24.95 21.37
C ARG A 41 -12.79 -24.55 22.28
N SER A 42 -11.79 -25.41 22.36
CA SER A 42 -10.53 -25.15 23.07
C SER A 42 -9.43 -24.79 22.06
N LEU A 43 -8.70 -23.71 22.32
CA LEU A 43 -7.49 -23.33 21.57
C LEU A 43 -6.22 -23.99 22.14
N ALA A 44 -6.37 -25.02 22.98
CA ALA A 44 -5.26 -25.74 23.60
C ALA A 44 -5.22 -27.23 23.16
N GLY A 45 -4.02 -27.80 23.07
CA GLY A 45 -3.78 -29.22 22.77
C GLY A 45 -3.85 -29.58 21.27
N GLU A 46 -4.05 -30.85 20.94
CA GLU A 46 -4.10 -31.33 19.53
C GLU A 46 -5.20 -30.67 18.67
N HIS A 47 -6.22 -30.07 19.30
CA HIS A 47 -7.30 -29.33 18.64
C HIS A 47 -6.89 -27.91 18.23
N ALA A 48 -5.69 -27.45 18.63
CA ALA A 48 -5.13 -26.13 18.35
C ALA A 48 -4.29 -26.06 17.07
N ARG A 49 -4.38 -27.04 16.15
CA ARG A 49 -3.79 -26.95 14.80
C ARG A 49 -4.55 -25.95 13.91
N ILE A 50 -4.74 -24.74 14.42
CA ILE A 50 -5.44 -23.63 13.77
C ILE A 50 -4.42 -22.56 13.32
N HIS A 51 -3.17 -22.66 13.78
CA HIS A 51 -2.10 -21.73 13.48
C HIS A 51 -1.12 -22.31 12.47
N ASN A 52 -0.93 -21.63 11.34
CA ASN A 52 -0.02 -22.06 10.27
C ASN A 52 1.47 -21.91 10.63
N PHE A 53 1.78 -21.55 11.88
CA PHE A 53 3.08 -21.01 12.31
C PHE A 53 3.58 -21.65 13.61
N ASP A 54 3.22 -22.91 13.90
CA ASP A 54 3.54 -23.58 15.17
C ASP A 54 5.05 -23.69 15.49
N ASN A 55 5.91 -23.61 14.46
CA ASN A 55 7.38 -23.62 14.59
C ASN A 55 8.02 -22.28 14.17
N ASP A 56 7.26 -21.19 14.20
CA ASP A 56 7.76 -19.86 13.87
C ASP A 56 8.77 -19.38 14.93
N ASP A 57 10.00 -19.16 14.49
CA ASP A 57 11.13 -18.71 15.32
C ASP A 57 11.11 -17.19 15.57
N GLY A 58 10.14 -16.48 14.99
CA GLY A 58 9.98 -15.04 15.13
C GLY A 58 10.97 -14.21 14.30
N LEU A 59 11.83 -14.84 13.49
CA LEU A 59 12.82 -14.15 12.65
C LEU A 59 12.22 -13.73 11.31
N ALA A 60 12.90 -12.82 10.62
CA ALA A 60 12.50 -12.42 9.27
C ALA A 60 12.73 -13.54 8.26
N ASP A 61 11.86 -13.63 7.26
CA ASP A 61 11.98 -14.59 6.16
C ASP A 61 13.31 -14.40 5.42
N ALA A 62 14.03 -15.51 5.18
CA ALA A 62 15.35 -15.46 4.56
C ALA A 62 15.32 -14.93 3.11
N GLY A 63 14.24 -15.20 2.37
CA GLY A 63 14.03 -14.68 1.03
C GLY A 63 13.85 -13.17 1.04
N TYR A 64 13.05 -12.65 1.97
CA TYR A 64 12.90 -11.21 2.18
C TYR A 64 14.23 -10.54 2.53
N LEU A 65 14.97 -11.08 3.50
CA LEU A 65 16.27 -10.55 3.90
C LEU A 65 17.26 -10.53 2.73
N SER A 66 17.30 -11.60 1.93
CA SER A 66 18.15 -11.67 0.74
C SER A 66 17.76 -10.62 -0.31
N ALA A 67 16.46 -10.40 -0.53
CA ALA A 67 15.99 -9.41 -1.50
C ALA A 67 16.33 -7.98 -1.07
N VAL A 68 16.14 -7.65 0.21
CA VAL A 68 16.53 -6.34 0.77
C VAL A 68 18.03 -6.12 0.69
N ALA A 69 18.85 -7.13 1.01
CA ALA A 69 20.30 -7.04 0.91
C ALA A 69 20.75 -6.82 -0.55
N ALA A 70 20.14 -7.52 -1.52
CA ALA A 70 20.42 -7.32 -2.93
C ALA A 70 20.02 -5.91 -3.39
N LEU A 71 18.87 -5.39 -2.92
CA LEU A 71 18.43 -4.03 -3.19
C LEU A 71 19.42 -2.98 -2.63
N GLN A 72 19.87 -3.15 -1.39
CA GLN A 72 20.88 -2.29 -0.76
C GLN A 72 22.22 -2.30 -1.53
N ALA A 73 22.60 -3.46 -2.08
CA ALA A 73 23.80 -3.62 -2.90
C ALA A 73 23.64 -3.11 -4.34
N GLY A 74 22.45 -2.67 -4.77
CA GLY A 74 22.15 -2.30 -6.15
C GLY A 74 22.17 -3.49 -7.12
N GLN A 75 21.99 -4.70 -6.60
CA GLN A 75 21.98 -5.97 -7.33
C GLN A 75 20.58 -6.58 -7.48
N GLY A 76 19.56 -5.91 -6.93
CA GLY A 76 18.15 -6.26 -7.02
C GLY A 76 17.27 -5.02 -7.18
N ASP A 77 15.96 -5.23 -7.25
CA ASP A 77 14.96 -4.18 -7.43
C ASP A 77 13.82 -4.30 -6.40
N GLU A 78 12.95 -3.30 -6.37
CA GLU A 78 11.79 -3.30 -5.47
C GLU A 78 10.81 -4.45 -5.77
N ALA A 79 10.71 -4.85 -7.04
CA ALA A 79 9.83 -5.94 -7.46
C ALA A 79 10.22 -7.26 -6.77
N ALA A 80 11.53 -7.56 -6.70
CA ALA A 80 12.04 -8.72 -6.00
C ALA A 80 11.76 -8.69 -4.49
N VAL A 81 11.82 -7.52 -3.85
CA VAL A 81 11.45 -7.37 -2.43
C VAL A 81 9.96 -7.65 -2.22
N VAL A 82 9.09 -7.10 -3.07
CA VAL A 82 7.64 -7.34 -3.00
C VAL A 82 7.29 -8.80 -3.30
N ALA A 83 7.96 -9.42 -4.28
CA ALA A 83 7.77 -10.83 -4.61
C ALA A 83 8.17 -11.75 -3.44
N ALA A 84 9.28 -11.46 -2.76
CA ALA A 84 9.70 -12.21 -1.57
C ALA A 84 8.67 -12.14 -0.42
N LEU A 85 7.91 -11.04 -0.32
CA LEU A 85 6.84 -10.92 0.68
C LEU A 85 5.64 -11.84 0.39
N ALA A 86 5.41 -12.28 -0.85
CA ALA A 86 4.20 -13.02 -1.25
C ALA A 86 3.95 -14.29 -0.42
N THR A 87 5.03 -14.90 0.10
CA THR A 87 5.00 -16.09 0.95
C THR A 87 5.56 -15.86 2.35
N ALA A 88 6.10 -14.67 2.64
CA ALA A 88 6.73 -14.37 3.92
C ALA A 88 5.67 -14.21 5.03
N ARG A 89 6.01 -14.65 6.23
CA ARG A 89 5.26 -14.33 7.44
C ARG A 89 5.66 -12.93 7.93
N VAL A 90 4.66 -12.11 8.22
CA VAL A 90 4.80 -10.83 8.92
C VAL A 90 3.97 -10.83 10.21
N PHE A 91 4.33 -9.95 11.13
CA PHE A 91 3.56 -9.67 12.33
C PHE A 91 2.81 -8.35 12.16
N ILE A 92 1.49 -8.40 12.38
CA ILE A 92 0.65 -7.22 12.47
C ILE A 92 0.48 -6.86 13.95
N PRO A 93 0.77 -5.62 14.35
CA PRO A 93 0.60 -5.20 15.74
C PRO A 93 -0.88 -5.01 16.06
N ILE A 94 -1.33 -5.61 17.15
CA ILE A 94 -2.63 -5.29 17.75
C ILE A 94 -2.40 -4.63 19.11
N VAL A 95 -3.03 -3.49 19.33
CA VAL A 95 -2.99 -2.76 20.60
C VAL A 95 -4.41 -2.69 21.13
N ALA A 96 -4.59 -2.91 22.43
CA ALA A 96 -5.89 -2.75 23.06
C ALA A 96 -6.24 -1.26 23.07
N GLN A 97 -7.36 -0.88 22.45
CA GLN A 97 -7.94 0.45 22.67
C GLN A 97 -8.91 0.37 23.85
N LEU A 98 -8.70 1.18 24.87
CA LEU A 98 -9.78 1.48 25.81
C LEU A 98 -10.79 2.34 25.05
N ALA A 99 -12.02 1.87 24.89
CA ALA A 99 -13.11 2.69 24.38
C ALA A 99 -13.27 3.91 25.31
N GLU A 100 -13.12 5.13 24.78
CA GLU A 100 -13.47 6.34 25.53
C GLU A 100 -14.99 6.37 25.74
N GLU A 101 -15.40 6.45 27.00
CA GLU A 101 -16.79 6.49 27.43
C GLU A 101 -17.53 7.69 26.82
N ALA A 102 -18.48 7.46 25.91
CA ALA A 102 -19.57 8.40 25.72
C ALA A 102 -20.44 8.33 26.99
N GLN A 103 -20.30 9.31 27.88
CA GLN A 103 -21.12 9.46 29.08
C GLN A 103 -22.61 9.54 28.73
N GLY A 104 -23.30 8.40 28.75
CA GLY A 104 -24.74 8.33 28.86
C GLY A 104 -25.13 8.62 30.30
N GLN A 105 -25.99 9.63 30.51
CA GLN A 105 -26.73 9.79 31.76
C GLN A 105 -27.65 8.59 31.94
N ASP A 106 -27.14 7.54 32.59
CA ASP A 106 -27.88 6.61 33.45
C ASP A 106 -26.90 5.55 33.93
N GLY A 107 -26.71 5.46 35.25
CA GLY A 107 -25.67 4.68 35.93
C GLY A 107 -25.80 3.16 35.80
N LEU A 108 -25.61 2.64 34.59
CA LEU A 108 -25.40 1.24 34.31
C LEU A 108 -23.91 1.03 34.05
N HIS A 109 -23.27 0.22 34.90
CA HIS A 109 -21.90 -0.25 34.67
C HIS A 109 -21.84 -0.94 33.30
N ALA A 110 -21.32 -0.23 32.31
CA ALA A 110 -21.04 -0.78 31.00
C ALA A 110 -19.87 -1.76 31.13
N ASP A 111 -20.11 -3.00 30.71
CA ASP A 111 -19.10 -4.04 30.64
C ASP A 111 -17.95 -3.57 29.74
N LYS A 112 -16.71 -3.70 30.21
CA LYS A 112 -15.50 -3.20 29.54
C LYS A 112 -15.17 -4.07 28.33
N GLN A 113 -15.86 -3.86 27.23
CA GLN A 113 -15.48 -4.43 25.94
C GLN A 113 -14.27 -3.64 25.41
N ALA A 114 -13.07 -4.20 25.56
CA ALA A 114 -11.88 -3.71 24.89
C ALA A 114 -12.00 -4.08 23.41
N ASP A 115 -12.09 -3.08 22.53
CA ASP A 115 -12.03 -3.30 21.09
C ASP A 115 -10.56 -3.51 20.68
N MET A 116 -10.29 -4.58 19.92
CA MET A 116 -8.95 -4.91 19.43
C MET A 116 -8.79 -4.29 18.04
N ALA A 117 -8.22 -3.08 17.99
CA ALA A 117 -8.05 -2.35 16.75
C ALA A 117 -6.72 -2.66 16.06
N LEU A 118 -6.75 -2.76 14.73
CA LEU A 118 -5.56 -2.69 13.90
C LEU A 118 -4.92 -1.30 14.06
N VAL A 119 -3.61 -1.27 14.26
CA VAL A 119 -2.89 0.01 14.25
C VAL A 119 -2.82 0.51 12.81
N THR A 120 -3.14 1.78 12.60
CA THR A 120 -2.84 2.50 11.36
C THR A 120 -1.92 3.68 11.63
N LEU A 121 -1.08 4.00 10.65
CA LEU A 121 -0.19 5.15 10.63
C LEU A 121 -0.69 6.17 9.62
N LYS A 122 -0.31 7.43 9.80
CA LYS A 122 -0.44 8.47 8.78
C LYS A 122 0.92 8.74 8.17
N ALA A 123 1.04 8.51 6.87
CA ALA A 123 2.22 8.89 6.11
C ALA A 123 2.33 10.41 6.01
N ALA A 124 3.52 10.92 5.67
CA ALA A 124 3.77 12.36 5.57
C ALA A 124 2.90 13.06 4.51
N ASP A 125 2.37 12.31 3.53
CA ASP A 125 1.45 12.78 2.50
C ASP A 125 -0.04 12.61 2.90
N GLY A 126 -0.32 12.20 4.13
CA GLY A 126 -1.67 12.06 4.69
C GLY A 126 -2.33 10.69 4.45
N ARG A 127 -1.71 9.82 3.64
CA ARG A 127 -2.23 8.48 3.36
C ARG A 127 -2.28 7.62 4.61
N THR A 128 -3.28 6.76 4.68
CA THR A 128 -3.36 5.71 5.70
C THR A 128 -2.39 4.60 5.35
N ALA A 129 -1.58 4.19 6.31
CA ALA A 129 -0.62 3.12 6.18
C ALA A 129 -0.83 2.05 7.26
N MET A 130 -0.65 0.79 6.92
CA MET A 130 -0.63 -0.29 7.90
C MET A 130 0.83 -0.65 8.23
N PRO A 131 1.25 -0.61 9.50
CA PRO A 131 2.55 -1.13 9.90
C PRO A 131 2.54 -2.67 9.88
N ALA A 132 3.62 -3.26 9.40
CA ALA A 132 3.86 -4.70 9.48
C ALA A 132 5.33 -4.94 9.83
N PHE A 133 5.59 -6.02 10.54
CA PHE A 133 6.92 -6.31 11.05
C PHE A 133 7.41 -7.65 10.53
N THR A 134 8.66 -7.71 10.09
CA THR A 134 9.24 -8.95 9.57
C THR A 134 9.76 -9.86 10.68
N SER A 135 10.04 -9.31 11.88
CA SER A 135 10.42 -10.08 13.06
C SER A 135 9.69 -9.64 14.33
N ALA A 136 9.63 -10.53 15.31
CA ALA A 136 9.06 -10.23 16.62
C ALA A 136 9.90 -9.18 17.38
N GLU A 137 11.22 -9.18 17.15
CA GLU A 137 12.14 -8.18 17.71
C GLU A 137 11.84 -6.78 17.17
N ALA A 138 11.61 -6.64 15.85
CA ALA A 138 11.27 -5.36 15.24
C ALA A 138 9.95 -4.81 15.79
N LEU A 139 8.92 -5.67 15.94
CA LEU A 139 7.63 -5.27 16.51
C LEU A 139 7.77 -4.84 17.98
N SER A 140 8.44 -5.64 18.81
CA SER A 140 8.60 -5.34 20.24
C SER A 140 9.46 -4.10 20.50
N SER A 141 10.45 -3.85 19.64
CA SER A 141 11.25 -2.62 19.67
C SER A 141 10.42 -1.39 19.28
N TRP A 142 9.48 -1.54 18.35
CA TRP A 142 8.59 -0.46 17.91
C TRP A 142 7.50 -0.14 18.94
N HIS A 143 6.86 -1.17 19.51
CA HIS A 143 5.80 -1.00 20.51
C HIS A 143 5.74 -2.19 21.49
N PRO A 144 6.34 -2.10 22.69
CA PRO A 144 6.47 -3.23 23.62
C PRO A 144 5.15 -3.86 24.09
N GLU A 145 4.06 -3.10 24.11
CA GLU A 145 2.74 -3.59 24.52
C GLU A 145 1.91 -4.16 23.36
N ALA A 146 2.40 -4.05 22.11
CA ALA A 146 1.68 -4.56 20.96
C ALA A 146 1.73 -6.09 20.95
N ARG A 147 0.57 -6.71 20.73
CA ARG A 147 0.47 -8.16 20.58
C ARG A 147 0.76 -8.55 19.13
N PRO A 148 1.74 -9.42 18.87
CA PRO A 148 2.06 -9.85 17.52
C PRO A 148 1.01 -10.82 16.99
N VAL A 149 0.48 -10.55 15.79
CA VAL A 149 -0.35 -11.50 15.04
C VAL A 149 0.40 -11.93 13.78
N ALA A 150 0.83 -13.19 13.75
CA ALA A 150 1.51 -13.78 12.59
C ALA A 150 0.53 -14.04 11.45
N VAL A 151 0.82 -13.50 10.27
CA VAL A 151 0.05 -13.71 9.03
C VAL A 151 0.99 -13.73 7.83
N TYR A 152 0.57 -14.36 6.74
CA TYR A 152 1.26 -14.16 5.46
C TYR A 152 1.12 -12.70 4.99
N ALA A 153 2.18 -12.12 4.42
CA ALA A 153 2.17 -10.72 4.00
C ALA A 153 1.10 -10.44 2.92
N ALA A 154 0.80 -11.41 2.05
CA ALA A 154 -0.33 -11.31 1.11
C ALA A 154 -1.68 -11.12 1.83
N ARG A 155 -1.89 -11.81 2.96
CA ARG A 155 -3.10 -11.66 3.78
C ARG A 155 -3.11 -10.33 4.54
N ALA A 156 -1.96 -9.90 5.04
CA ALA A 156 -1.81 -8.56 5.61
C ALA A 156 -2.15 -7.48 4.58
N ALA A 157 -1.64 -7.60 3.35
CA ALA A 157 -1.95 -6.67 2.26
C ALA A 157 -3.45 -6.63 1.94
N LEU A 158 -4.11 -7.78 1.91
CA LEU A 158 -5.57 -7.85 1.73
C LEU A 158 -6.32 -7.13 2.87
N SER A 159 -5.92 -7.34 4.12
CA SER A 159 -6.48 -6.62 5.27
C SER A 159 -6.23 -5.12 5.17
N ALA A 160 -5.01 -4.70 4.80
CA ALA A 160 -4.68 -3.28 4.61
C ALA A 160 -5.62 -2.62 3.61
N VAL A 161 -5.83 -3.26 2.46
CA VAL A 161 -6.74 -2.77 1.41
C VAL A 161 -8.18 -2.70 1.91
N ALA A 162 -8.65 -3.71 2.64
CA ALA A 162 -10.01 -3.74 3.19
C ALA A 162 -10.26 -2.60 4.21
N GLU A 163 -9.23 -2.25 4.99
CA GLU A 163 -9.25 -1.13 5.95
C GLU A 163 -8.96 0.24 5.29
N GLY A 164 -8.84 0.30 3.97
CA GLY A 164 -8.56 1.53 3.23
C GLY A 164 -7.15 2.07 3.41
N ALA A 165 -6.20 1.26 3.88
CA ALA A 165 -4.79 1.60 3.87
C ALA A 165 -4.24 1.54 2.43
N GLU A 166 -3.46 2.55 2.08
CA GLU A 166 -2.84 2.68 0.76
C GLU A 166 -1.36 2.26 0.76
N LEU A 167 -0.82 1.97 1.93
CA LEU A 167 0.58 1.67 2.18
C LEU A 167 0.69 0.52 3.18
N LEU A 168 1.65 -0.38 2.95
CA LEU A 168 2.15 -1.28 3.99
C LEU A 168 3.59 -0.89 4.30
N VAL A 169 3.86 -0.52 5.55
CA VAL A 169 5.18 -0.04 6.00
C VAL A 169 5.84 -1.15 6.79
N LEU A 170 6.93 -1.68 6.25
CA LEU A 170 7.66 -2.81 6.82
C LEU A 170 8.72 -2.29 7.78
N ASP A 171 8.69 -2.79 9.02
CA ASP A 171 9.64 -2.48 10.09
C ASP A 171 9.86 -0.96 10.28
N PRO A 172 8.78 -0.18 10.51
CA PRO A 172 8.90 1.26 10.73
C PRO A 172 9.85 1.58 11.88
N GLY A 173 10.82 2.47 11.63
CA GLY A 173 11.81 2.91 12.62
C GLY A 173 12.98 1.94 12.82
N SER A 174 13.04 0.84 12.06
CA SER A 174 14.20 -0.05 12.02
C SER A 174 15.32 0.52 11.13
N ALA A 175 16.48 -0.15 11.11
CA ALA A 175 17.62 0.26 10.28
C ALA A 175 17.25 0.38 8.79
N VAL A 176 16.39 -0.54 8.32
CA VAL A 176 15.77 -0.52 7.00
C VAL A 176 14.26 -0.50 7.19
N THR A 177 13.61 0.49 6.58
CA THR A 177 12.15 0.53 6.44
C THR A 177 11.85 0.49 4.94
N PHE A 178 11.00 -0.45 4.54
CA PHE A 178 10.54 -0.60 3.15
C PHE A 178 9.05 -0.28 3.06
N VAL A 179 8.62 0.40 2.00
CA VAL A 179 7.23 0.83 1.85
C VAL A 179 6.62 0.20 0.61
N VAL A 180 5.68 -0.71 0.82
CA VAL A 180 4.88 -1.28 -0.27
C VAL A 180 3.76 -0.27 -0.61
N ARG A 181 3.93 0.41 -1.75
CA ARG A 181 2.99 1.41 -2.27
C ARG A 181 1.73 0.78 -2.85
N ARG A 182 0.71 1.59 -3.14
CA ARG A 182 -0.64 1.10 -3.47
C ARG A 182 -0.65 0.06 -4.60
N PRO A 183 -0.03 0.27 -5.79
CA PRO A 183 -0.03 -0.75 -6.85
C PRO A 183 0.62 -2.07 -6.41
N ALA A 184 1.76 -2.00 -5.71
CA ALA A 184 2.45 -3.16 -5.16
C ALA A 184 1.63 -3.87 -4.06
N LEU A 185 0.94 -3.10 -3.23
CA LEU A 185 0.07 -3.59 -2.15
C LEU A 185 -1.11 -4.38 -2.73
N TRP A 186 -1.75 -3.85 -3.78
CA TRP A 186 -2.81 -4.53 -4.50
C TRP A 186 -2.32 -5.79 -5.21
N ALA A 187 -1.15 -5.76 -5.83
CA ALA A 187 -0.54 -6.94 -6.45
C ALA A 187 -0.24 -8.02 -5.41
N LEU A 188 0.37 -7.64 -4.28
CA LEU A 188 0.66 -8.54 -3.16
C LEU A 188 -0.63 -9.16 -2.57
N ALA A 189 -1.68 -8.35 -2.37
CA ALA A 189 -2.98 -8.83 -1.88
C ALA A 189 -3.65 -9.83 -2.84
N GLN A 190 -3.40 -9.69 -4.15
CA GLN A 190 -3.90 -10.59 -5.20
C GLN A 190 -2.92 -11.74 -5.52
N GLN A 191 -1.77 -11.80 -4.85
CA GLN A 191 -0.67 -12.71 -5.14
C GLN A 191 -0.25 -12.68 -6.62
N GLN A 192 -0.12 -11.47 -7.17
CA GLN A 192 0.36 -11.21 -8.52
C GLN A 192 1.73 -10.56 -8.45
N ASP A 193 2.52 -10.75 -9.51
CA ASP A 193 3.76 -10.02 -9.69
C ASP A 193 3.47 -8.52 -9.88
N TRP A 194 4.32 -7.70 -9.28
CA TRP A 194 4.27 -6.26 -9.43
C TRP A 194 5.45 -5.76 -10.26
N ILE A 195 5.17 -4.81 -11.14
CA ILE A 195 6.17 -4.11 -11.93
C ILE A 195 6.10 -2.62 -11.54
N PRO A 196 7.20 -1.99 -11.11
CA PRO A 196 7.23 -0.57 -10.84
C PRO A 196 6.79 0.25 -12.06
N SER A 197 5.95 1.25 -11.84
CA SER A 197 5.34 2.06 -12.92
C SER A 197 6.36 2.64 -13.89
N TYR A 198 7.50 3.10 -13.40
CA TYR A 198 8.59 3.67 -14.20
C TYR A 198 9.41 2.63 -14.99
N THR A 199 9.14 1.33 -14.81
CA THR A 199 9.72 0.22 -15.61
C THR A 199 8.69 -0.52 -16.46
N ASP A 200 7.40 -0.17 -16.34
CA ASP A 200 6.32 -0.88 -17.04
C ASP A 200 6.24 -0.45 -18.52
N HIS A 201 6.70 -1.33 -19.40
CA HIS A 201 6.67 -1.10 -20.85
C HIS A 201 5.27 -1.03 -21.45
N ALA A 202 4.25 -1.64 -20.83
CA ALA A 202 2.87 -1.50 -21.28
C ALA A 202 2.34 -0.11 -20.92
N LEU A 203 2.65 0.37 -19.71
CA LEU A 203 2.25 1.70 -19.26
C LEU A 203 2.87 2.80 -20.13
N VAL A 204 4.18 2.75 -20.44
CA VAL A 204 4.81 3.78 -21.29
C VAL A 204 4.18 3.85 -22.68
N ARG A 205 3.85 2.70 -23.29
CA ARG A 205 3.18 2.66 -24.61
C ARG A 205 1.79 3.27 -24.55
N GLU A 206 1.04 2.95 -23.50
CA GLU A 206 -0.31 3.49 -23.29
C GLU A 206 -0.27 5.01 -23.10
N MET A 207 0.66 5.51 -22.28
CA MET A 207 0.83 6.94 -22.05
C MET A 207 1.32 7.69 -23.30
N GLN A 208 2.18 7.07 -24.11
CA GLN A 208 2.60 7.61 -25.41
C GLN A 208 1.44 7.65 -26.40
N HIS A 209 0.57 6.63 -26.41
CA HIS A 209 -0.63 6.61 -27.25
C HIS A 209 -1.59 7.74 -26.87
N ALA A 210 -1.86 7.93 -25.59
CA ALA A 210 -2.66 9.06 -25.10
C ALA A 210 -2.03 10.42 -25.46
N ALA A 211 -0.70 10.53 -25.35
CA ALA A 211 0.03 11.75 -25.70
C ALA A 211 0.00 12.09 -27.19
N ALA A 212 -0.22 11.12 -28.09
CA ALA A 212 -0.29 11.36 -29.53
C ALA A 212 -1.48 12.27 -29.93
N GLY A 213 -2.50 12.40 -29.08
CA GLY A 213 -3.59 13.37 -29.24
C GLY A 213 -3.18 14.84 -29.00
N PHE A 214 -1.95 15.09 -28.54
CA PHE A 214 -1.44 16.40 -28.19
C PHE A 214 -0.23 16.73 -29.07
N PRO A 215 -0.41 17.45 -30.20
CA PRO A 215 0.64 17.67 -31.21
C PRO A 215 1.92 18.32 -30.67
N ALA A 216 1.78 19.10 -29.61
CA ALA A 216 2.86 19.79 -28.93
C ALA A 216 3.77 18.86 -28.09
N VAL A 217 3.34 17.63 -27.79
CA VAL A 217 4.16 16.61 -27.12
C VAL A 217 4.93 15.83 -28.17
N ARG A 218 6.26 15.99 -28.18
CA ARG A 218 7.14 15.28 -29.13
C ARG A 218 7.52 13.90 -28.64
N SER A 219 7.75 13.76 -27.34
CA SER A 219 7.99 12.46 -26.71
C SER A 219 7.67 12.50 -25.21
N LEU A 220 7.55 11.31 -24.62
CA LEU A 220 7.28 11.10 -23.21
C LEU A 220 8.19 10.00 -22.69
N GLU A 221 8.76 10.24 -21.51
CA GLU A 221 9.62 9.31 -20.77
C GLU A 221 9.09 9.11 -19.35
N LEU A 222 9.16 7.88 -18.85
CA LEU A 222 8.82 7.52 -17.48
C LEU A 222 10.10 7.29 -16.70
N LEU A 223 10.25 7.98 -15.57
CA LEU A 223 11.41 7.89 -14.69
C LEU A 223 10.98 7.64 -13.25
N PRO A 224 11.88 7.06 -12.42
CA PRO A 224 11.68 7.04 -10.98
C PRO A 224 11.47 8.46 -10.45
N GLY A 225 10.37 8.67 -9.74
CA GLY A 225 10.07 9.90 -9.03
C GLY A 225 10.89 10.03 -7.75
N ARG A 226 10.89 11.23 -7.17
CA ARG A 226 11.63 11.51 -5.92
C ARG A 226 11.20 10.64 -4.73
N GLY A 227 9.98 10.11 -4.75
CA GLY A 227 9.44 9.24 -3.72
C GLY A 227 9.88 7.78 -3.83
N VAL A 228 10.67 7.42 -4.85
CA VAL A 228 11.27 6.09 -4.91
C VAL A 228 12.40 5.97 -3.89
N ALA A 229 13.27 6.98 -3.80
CA ALA A 229 14.44 6.95 -2.93
C ALA A 229 14.08 7.20 -1.46
N ALA A 230 14.36 6.21 -0.61
CA ALA A 230 14.36 6.30 0.85
C ALA A 230 15.79 6.49 1.38
N ARG A 231 15.89 6.87 2.66
CA ARG A 231 17.14 6.86 3.41
C ARG A 231 17.03 5.86 4.56
N THR A 232 18.01 4.97 4.67
CA THR A 232 18.17 4.08 5.82
C THR A 232 18.69 4.87 7.03
N ALA A 233 18.66 4.27 8.21
CA ALA A 233 19.07 4.93 9.46
C ALA A 233 20.54 5.40 9.44
N ASP A 234 21.41 4.71 8.71
CA ASP A 234 22.82 5.07 8.49
C ASP A 234 23.04 6.05 7.33
N GLY A 235 21.96 6.51 6.67
CA GLY A 235 21.97 7.53 5.63
C GLY A 235 22.16 7.02 4.20
N ALA A 236 22.31 5.71 3.99
CA ALA A 236 22.36 5.12 2.66
C ALA A 236 21.05 5.31 1.91
N ILE A 237 21.11 5.35 0.57
CA ILE A 237 19.93 5.49 -0.29
C ILE A 237 19.44 4.09 -0.66
N LEU A 238 18.15 3.85 -0.47
CA LEU A 238 17.46 2.62 -0.83
C LEU A 238 16.28 2.94 -1.74
N ALA A 239 16.04 2.18 -2.80
CA ALA A 239 14.83 2.34 -3.61
C ALA A 239 13.61 1.70 -2.90
N GLY A 240 12.39 2.17 -3.18
CA GLY A 240 11.15 1.58 -2.67
C GLY A 240 10.65 2.05 -1.30
N GLY A 241 11.06 3.23 -0.82
CA GLY A 241 10.63 3.70 0.51
C GLY A 241 10.54 5.21 0.70
N GLY A 242 10.80 6.00 -0.34
CA GLY A 242 10.81 7.46 -0.23
C GLY A 242 9.43 8.07 -0.02
N SER A 243 9.39 9.33 0.42
CA SER A 243 8.16 10.12 0.48
C SER A 243 7.97 10.92 -0.81
N GLY A 244 6.72 11.07 -1.24
CA GLY A 244 6.36 11.82 -2.45
C GLY A 244 6.09 10.94 -3.68
N PRO A 245 6.10 11.53 -4.89
CA PRO A 245 5.69 10.87 -6.13
C PRO A 245 6.57 9.67 -6.51
N GLU A 246 5.92 8.56 -6.86
CA GLU A 246 6.59 7.35 -7.38
C GLU A 246 7.02 7.52 -8.84
N LEU A 247 6.18 8.11 -9.68
CA LEU A 247 6.40 8.21 -11.12
C LEU A 247 6.70 9.66 -11.51
N GLN A 248 7.81 9.88 -12.21
CA GLN A 248 8.09 11.13 -12.91
C GLN A 248 7.79 10.95 -14.39
N VAL A 249 6.85 11.74 -14.90
CA VAL A 249 6.52 11.79 -16.32
C VAL A 249 7.23 12.99 -16.94
N VAL A 250 8.21 12.74 -17.82
CA VAL A 250 8.92 13.80 -18.52
C VAL A 250 8.28 13.99 -19.89
N LEU A 251 7.71 15.17 -20.11
CA LEU A 251 7.13 15.59 -21.38
C LEU A 251 8.15 16.44 -22.13
N TYR A 252 8.53 15.99 -23.32
CA TYR A 252 9.37 16.76 -24.23
C TYR A 252 8.45 17.52 -25.19
N LEU A 253 8.37 18.83 -25.00
CA LEU A 253 7.45 19.70 -25.73
C LEU A 253 8.13 20.40 -26.90
N GLU A 254 7.34 20.76 -27.90
CA GLU A 254 7.77 21.64 -28.97
C GLU A 254 8.03 23.08 -28.50
N ASP A 255 8.78 23.83 -29.30
CA ASP A 255 9.04 25.23 -29.04
C ASP A 255 7.85 26.14 -29.33
N GLY A 256 7.82 27.30 -28.68
CA GLY A 256 6.84 28.36 -28.96
C GLY A 256 5.55 28.27 -28.15
N LEU A 257 5.42 27.30 -27.24
CA LEU A 257 4.32 27.26 -26.28
C LEU A 257 4.50 28.34 -25.21
N ASP A 258 3.46 29.15 -25.01
CA ASP A 258 3.37 30.03 -23.85
C ASP A 258 2.88 29.27 -22.61
N ALA A 259 2.89 29.94 -21.46
CA ALA A 259 2.49 29.32 -20.20
C ALA A 259 1.03 28.85 -20.18
N ALA A 260 0.12 29.53 -20.89
CA ALA A 260 -1.29 29.17 -20.93
C ALA A 260 -1.50 27.90 -21.78
N ALA A 261 -0.84 27.81 -22.94
CA ALA A 261 -0.85 26.64 -23.81
C ALA A 261 -0.29 25.41 -23.08
N VAL A 262 0.81 25.57 -22.33
CA VAL A 262 1.38 24.49 -21.51
C VAL A 262 0.38 24.02 -20.43
N GLN A 263 -0.29 24.94 -19.73
CA GLN A 263 -1.27 24.58 -18.71
C GLN A 263 -2.46 23.81 -19.29
N VAL A 264 -2.99 24.25 -20.44
CA VAL A 264 -4.08 23.56 -21.15
C VAL A 264 -3.64 22.16 -21.58
N LEU A 265 -2.43 22.02 -22.12
CA LEU A 265 -1.86 20.74 -22.53
C LEU A 265 -1.73 19.78 -21.36
N VAL A 266 -1.13 20.23 -20.25
CA VAL A 266 -0.92 19.39 -19.06
C VAL A 266 -2.26 18.97 -18.46
N ALA A 267 -3.22 19.89 -18.36
CA ALA A 267 -4.56 19.59 -17.86
C ALA A 267 -5.28 18.57 -18.76
N GLY A 268 -5.14 18.68 -20.08
CA GLY A 268 -5.69 17.72 -21.04
C GLY A 268 -5.08 16.32 -20.89
N LEU A 269 -3.76 16.22 -20.79
CA LEU A 269 -3.08 14.95 -20.55
C LEU A 269 -3.50 14.31 -19.23
N GLN A 270 -3.57 15.11 -18.15
CA GLN A 270 -4.04 14.63 -16.85
C GLN A 270 -5.47 14.11 -16.91
N ALA A 271 -6.35 14.79 -17.66
CA ALA A 271 -7.71 14.33 -17.87
C ALA A 271 -7.77 12.98 -18.59
N GLU A 272 -6.96 12.79 -19.65
CA GLU A 272 -6.88 11.51 -20.36
C GLU A 272 -6.34 10.39 -19.46
N TRP A 273 -5.25 10.63 -18.72
CA TRP A 273 -4.67 9.63 -17.82
C TRP A 273 -5.61 9.28 -16.65
N SER A 274 -6.36 10.24 -16.12
CA SER A 274 -7.32 10.00 -15.03
C SER A 274 -8.45 9.04 -15.41
N ARG A 275 -8.78 8.95 -16.70
CA ARG A 275 -9.79 8.04 -17.24
C ARG A 275 -9.20 6.69 -17.66
N ASN A 276 -7.87 6.58 -17.67
CA ASN A 276 -7.17 5.38 -18.10
C ASN A 276 -7.08 4.37 -16.95
N VAL A 277 -7.72 3.22 -17.14
CA VAL A 277 -7.78 2.15 -16.12
C VAL A 277 -6.38 1.61 -15.81
N LEU A 278 -5.56 1.36 -16.83
CA LEU A 278 -4.20 0.86 -16.63
C LEU A 278 -3.37 1.85 -15.82
N PHE A 279 -3.48 3.14 -16.13
CA PHE A 279 -2.79 4.19 -15.39
C PHE A 279 -3.19 4.21 -13.90
N GLY A 280 -4.49 4.22 -13.60
CA GLY A 280 -4.98 4.22 -12.22
C GLY A 280 -4.57 2.98 -11.42
N GLU A 281 -4.45 1.84 -12.08
CA GLU A 281 -4.00 0.57 -11.46
C GLU A 281 -2.50 0.52 -11.23
N ARG A 282 -1.70 1.01 -12.18
CA ARG A 282 -0.24 0.82 -12.19
C ARG A 282 0.54 1.94 -11.51
N VAL A 283 -0.02 3.14 -11.44
CA VAL A 283 0.68 4.33 -10.97
C VAL A 283 0.22 4.71 -9.58
N ASP A 284 1.12 4.77 -8.59
CA ASP A 284 0.78 5.19 -7.23
C ASP A 284 0.50 6.70 -7.15
N SER A 285 1.47 7.50 -7.58
CA SER A 285 1.49 8.96 -7.51
C SER A 285 2.42 9.52 -8.57
N ILE A 286 2.11 10.72 -9.10
CA ILE A 286 2.86 11.31 -10.23
C ILE A 286 3.42 12.69 -9.94
N GLU A 287 4.51 13.01 -10.63
CA GLU A 287 4.96 14.36 -10.92
C GLU A 287 5.22 14.52 -12.41
N ILE A 288 4.90 15.69 -12.96
CA ILE A 288 5.15 16.00 -14.37
C ILE A 288 6.33 16.97 -14.46
N LYS A 289 7.30 16.64 -15.30
CA LYS A 289 8.39 17.55 -15.67
C LYS A 289 8.32 17.88 -17.14
N LEU A 290 8.57 19.15 -17.45
CA LEU A 290 8.58 19.65 -18.82
C LEU A 290 10.01 19.86 -19.26
N ARG A 291 10.34 19.39 -20.46
CA ARG A 291 11.61 19.62 -21.12
C ARG A 291 11.36 20.09 -22.55
N ARG A 292 12.33 20.84 -23.08
CA ARG A 292 12.37 21.15 -24.50
C ARG A 292 12.74 19.90 -25.28
N ALA A 293 11.99 19.57 -26.33
CA ALA A 293 12.40 18.52 -27.25
C ALA A 293 13.70 18.92 -27.95
N VAL A 294 14.71 18.05 -27.89
CA VAL A 294 15.93 18.24 -28.69
C VAL A 294 15.61 17.73 -30.10
N HIS A 295 15.89 18.55 -31.11
CA HIS A 295 15.67 18.24 -32.53
C HIS A 295 16.32 16.94 -32.98
#